data_AF-A0A316YV63-F1
#
_entry.id   AF-A0A316YV63-F1
#
_cell.length_a   1.000
_cell.length_b   1.000
_cell.length_c   1.000
_cell.angle_alpha   90.00
_cell.angle_beta   90.00
_cell.angle_gamma   90.00
#
_symmetry.space_group_name_H-M   'P 1'
#
loop_
_entity.id
_entity.type
_entity.pdbx_description
1 polymer ?
#
loop_
_entity_poly.entity_id
_entity_poly.type
_entity_poly.pdbx_seq_one_letter_code
_entity_poly.pdbx_strand_id
1 'polypeptide(L)'
;MPRPVASTPHLVWAAGHFLVFFSGIRFLLGLFTLNTPNLGHWYTIAYLGAIVSYGVVCYKSFGIPQLNKAYVQRALFDENVQYLVFALYWWFNKPIFITLVPYVTFSLFHVLTFTRTTVIPMIFPSSSSSQPKPEGAASAPPQPAPARAAKFIQTWVKANYDPAMRFVAYAEVAVFARVLFGALLLRNSLLAPLFYAHFLRLRFYMSSFTRGAFQHVGSILDGYTQHPSCPPAVRRGYLMLTDLISRYASTVMPVQNQGAGTAGGAAAAAAPNAAGAGAARR
;
A
#
# COMPACT_ATOMS: atom_id res chain seq x y z
N MET A 1 -16.68 -24.34 23.23
CA MET A 1 -15.44 -24.15 22.43
C MET A 1 -14.92 -22.74 22.68
N PRO A 2 -13.61 -22.53 22.90
CA PRO A 2 -13.05 -21.19 23.05
C PRO A 2 -13.29 -20.37 21.77
N ARG A 3 -13.67 -19.10 21.92
CA ARG A 3 -13.85 -18.19 20.77
C ARG A 3 -12.52 -18.06 20.02
N PRO A 4 -12.51 -18.12 18.68
CA PRO A 4 -11.30 -17.81 17.93
C PRO A 4 -10.91 -16.35 18.21
N VAL A 5 -9.69 -16.15 18.72
CA VAL A 5 -9.11 -14.82 18.93
C VAL A 5 -7.92 -14.65 17.99
N ALA A 6 -7.86 -13.50 17.31
CA ALA A 6 -6.68 -13.15 16.54
C ALA A 6 -5.46 -13.00 17.47
N SER A 7 -4.27 -13.31 16.96
CA SER A 7 -3.04 -13.10 17.72
C SER A 7 -2.85 -11.61 18.02
N THR A 8 -2.19 -11.30 19.14
CA THR A 8 -1.90 -9.91 19.55
C THR A 8 -1.23 -9.10 18.44
N PRO A 9 -0.20 -9.60 17.72
CA PRO A 9 0.38 -8.86 16.60
C PRO A 9 -0.61 -8.55 15.48
N HIS A 10 -1.54 -9.47 15.19
CA HIS A 10 -2.57 -9.26 14.16
C HIS A 10 -3.57 -8.17 14.58
N LEU A 11 -3.92 -8.11 15.87
CA LEU A 11 -4.77 -7.04 16.43
C LEU A 11 -4.07 -5.67 16.38
N VAL A 12 -2.80 -5.59 16.77
CA VAL A 12 -2.01 -4.35 16.74
C VAL A 12 -1.82 -3.84 15.31
N TRP A 13 -1.50 -4.75 14.39
CA TRP A 13 -1.41 -4.45 12.96
C TRP A 13 -2.73 -3.86 12.42
N ALA A 14 -3.86 -4.50 12.75
CA ALA A 14 -5.16 -4.02 12.35
C ALA A 14 -5.46 -2.64 12.94
N ALA A 15 -5.23 -2.44 14.24
CA ALA A 15 -5.42 -1.15 14.90
C ALA A 15 -4.64 -0.02 14.20
N GLY A 16 -3.39 -0.27 13.79
CA GLY A 16 -2.62 0.67 12.99
C GLY A 16 -3.32 1.06 11.68
N HIS A 17 -3.81 0.09 10.90
CA HIS A 17 -4.55 0.38 9.66
C HIS A 17 -5.90 1.08 9.89
N PHE A 18 -6.62 0.75 10.96
CA PHE A 18 -7.83 1.48 11.35
C PHE A 18 -7.50 2.95 11.64
N LEU A 19 -6.43 3.22 12.40
CA LEU A 19 -5.95 4.58 12.64
C LEU A 19 -5.63 5.29 11.31
N VAL A 20 -4.82 4.69 10.43
CA VAL A 20 -4.48 5.28 9.13
C VAL A 20 -5.73 5.61 8.32
N PHE A 21 -6.66 4.66 8.20
CA PHE A 21 -7.83 4.83 7.36
C PHE A 21 -8.73 5.96 7.86
N PHE A 22 -9.14 5.94 9.13
CA PHE A 22 -10.08 6.94 9.64
C PHE A 22 -9.46 8.33 9.78
N SER A 23 -8.23 8.42 10.31
CA SER A 23 -7.55 9.72 10.43
C SER A 23 -7.12 10.27 9.07
N GLY A 24 -6.68 9.42 8.14
CA GLY A 24 -6.31 9.83 6.80
C GLY A 24 -7.50 10.30 5.97
N ILE A 25 -8.65 9.60 6.04
CA ILE A 25 -9.89 10.09 5.43
C ILE A 25 -10.33 11.42 6.03
N ARG A 26 -10.29 11.58 7.36
CA ARG A 26 -10.62 12.85 8.03
C ARG A 26 -9.68 13.99 7.60
N PHE A 27 -8.41 13.69 7.38
CA PHE A 27 -7.43 14.65 6.87
C PHE A 27 -7.74 15.05 5.42
N LEU A 28 -7.91 14.08 4.52
CA LEU A 28 -8.18 14.33 3.10
C LEU A 28 -9.52 15.04 2.88
N LEU A 29 -10.57 14.65 3.61
CA LEU A 29 -11.88 15.31 3.55
C LEU A 29 -11.82 16.75 4.08
N GLY A 30 -11.07 17.01 5.16
CA GLY A 30 -10.93 18.38 5.66
C GLY A 30 -10.15 19.29 4.70
N LEU A 31 -9.21 18.75 3.92
CA LEU A 31 -8.59 19.51 2.82
C LEU A 31 -9.59 19.84 1.71
N PHE A 32 -10.42 18.87 1.31
CA PHE A 32 -11.41 19.07 0.24
C PHE A 32 -12.55 20.01 0.65
N THR A 33 -13.02 19.91 1.90
CA THR A 33 -14.10 20.73 2.45
C THR A 33 -13.62 22.07 3.00
N LEU A 34 -12.33 22.39 2.88
CA LEU A 34 -11.68 23.56 3.47
C LEU A 34 -11.88 23.66 5.00
N ASN A 35 -12.22 22.54 5.65
CA ASN A 35 -12.31 22.40 7.10
C ASN A 35 -10.92 22.10 7.67
N THR A 36 -10.14 23.17 7.79
CA THR A 36 -8.72 23.15 8.16
C THR A 36 -8.35 23.07 9.64
N PRO A 37 -9.22 23.36 10.63
CA PRO A 37 -8.87 23.22 12.04
C PRO A 37 -8.30 21.85 12.39
N ASN A 38 -7.12 21.85 13.01
CA ASN A 38 -6.41 20.66 13.52
C ASN A 38 -6.11 19.57 12.48
N LEU A 39 -6.04 19.90 11.18
CA LEU A 39 -5.71 18.91 10.14
C LEU A 39 -4.35 18.23 10.36
N GLY A 40 -3.33 18.98 10.80
CA GLY A 40 -2.02 18.41 11.09
C GLY A 40 -2.06 17.26 12.09
N HIS A 41 -2.96 17.32 13.08
CA HIS A 41 -3.13 16.26 14.08
C HIS A 41 -3.60 14.94 13.45
N TRP A 42 -4.56 15.00 12.52
CA TRP A 42 -5.05 13.82 11.80
C TRP A 42 -3.98 13.21 10.89
N TYR A 43 -3.14 14.04 10.27
CA TYR A 43 -1.98 13.57 9.51
C TYR A 43 -0.98 12.82 10.39
N THR A 44 -0.66 13.37 11.56
CA THR A 44 0.25 12.75 12.54
C THR A 44 -0.29 11.40 13.03
N ILE A 45 -1.58 11.31 13.38
CA ILE A 45 -2.22 10.05 13.78
C ILE A 45 -2.17 9.03 12.64
N ALA A 46 -2.40 9.45 11.39
CA ALA A 46 -2.39 8.54 10.26
C ALA A 46 -1.00 7.91 10.05
N TYR A 47 0.05 8.72 10.13
CA TYR A 47 1.42 8.20 10.02
C TYR A 47 1.86 7.40 11.23
N LEU A 48 1.42 7.74 12.44
CA LEU A 48 1.63 6.89 13.61
C LEU A 48 0.98 5.51 13.42
N GLY A 49 -0.25 5.47 12.91
CA GLY A 49 -0.92 4.21 12.56
C GLY A 49 -0.16 3.41 11.51
N ALA A 50 0.42 4.08 10.51
CA ALA A 50 1.24 3.45 9.47
C ALA A 50 2.54 2.87 10.06
N ILE A 51 3.21 3.61 10.94
CA ILE A 51 4.42 3.14 11.64
C ILE A 51 4.10 1.88 12.44
N VAL A 52 2.98 1.85 13.16
CA VAL A 52 2.53 0.68 13.92
C VAL A 52 2.25 -0.51 13.00
N SER A 53 1.44 -0.32 11.96
CA SER A 53 1.04 -1.44 11.09
C SER A 53 2.23 -2.01 10.30
N TYR A 54 2.99 -1.15 9.61
CA TYR A 54 4.15 -1.59 8.84
C TYR A 54 5.29 -2.07 9.75
N GLY A 55 5.43 -1.53 10.96
CA GLY A 55 6.36 -2.02 11.98
C GLY A 55 6.09 -3.47 12.36
N VAL A 56 4.82 -3.83 12.58
CA VAL A 56 4.44 -5.24 12.85
C VAL A 56 4.73 -6.13 11.65
N VAL A 57 4.42 -5.69 10.43
CA VAL A 57 4.71 -6.46 9.21
C VAL A 57 6.22 -6.70 9.06
N CYS A 58 7.04 -5.66 9.24
CA CYS A 58 8.49 -5.76 9.17
C CYS A 58 9.03 -6.71 10.24
N TYR A 59 8.58 -6.59 11.50
CA TYR A 59 9.01 -7.48 12.56
C TYR A 59 8.64 -8.95 12.27
N LYS A 60 7.45 -9.21 11.74
CA LYS A 60 7.02 -10.56 11.37
C LYS A 60 7.83 -11.13 10.21
N SER A 61 8.17 -10.32 9.21
CA SER A 61 8.90 -10.75 8.01
C SER A 61 10.42 -10.85 8.22
N PHE A 62 10.98 -10.09 9.17
CA PHE A 62 12.42 -9.94 9.33
C PHE A 62 12.97 -10.36 10.70
N GLY A 63 12.12 -10.44 11.72
CA GLY A 63 12.55 -10.67 13.11
C GLY A 63 13.32 -9.47 13.67
N ILE A 64 14.25 -9.76 14.57
CA ILE A 64 15.11 -8.73 15.19
C ILE A 64 16.11 -8.21 14.15
N PRO A 65 16.25 -6.89 13.98
CA PRO A 65 17.22 -6.31 13.06
C PRO A 65 18.65 -6.78 13.29
N GLN A 66 19.34 -7.14 12.20
CA GLN A 66 20.73 -7.58 12.23
C GLN A 66 21.60 -6.64 11.39
N LEU A 67 22.73 -6.20 11.94
CA LEU A 67 23.69 -5.33 11.25
C LEU A 67 24.63 -6.14 10.35
N ASN A 68 24.06 -6.93 9.44
CA ASN A 68 24.81 -7.65 8.42
C ASN A 68 24.27 -7.35 7.02
N LYS A 69 25.14 -7.53 6.02
CA LYS A 69 24.83 -7.22 4.61
C LYS A 69 23.59 -7.96 4.12
N ALA A 70 23.42 -9.23 4.46
CA ALA A 70 22.30 -10.05 3.99
C ALA A 70 20.95 -9.52 4.51
N TYR A 71 20.86 -9.18 5.80
CA TYR A 71 19.68 -8.59 6.40
C TYR A 71 19.35 -7.24 5.76
N VAL A 72 20.35 -6.34 5.68
CA VAL A 72 20.17 -4.99 5.15
C VAL A 72 19.74 -5.03 3.69
N GLN A 73 20.38 -5.85 2.85
CA GLN A 73 19.98 -6.00 1.46
C GLN A 73 18.54 -6.49 1.35
N ARG A 74 18.17 -7.55 2.06
CA ARG A 74 16.79 -8.06 2.02
C ARG A 74 15.77 -7.00 2.46
N ALA A 75 16.07 -6.25 3.51
CA ALA A 75 15.19 -5.20 4.02
C ALA A 75 15.04 -4.03 3.05
N LEU A 76 16.14 -3.59 2.39
CA LEU A 76 16.10 -2.49 1.42
C LEU A 76 15.24 -2.80 0.19
N PHE A 77 15.18 -4.06 -0.24
CA PHE A 77 14.37 -4.48 -1.39
C PHE A 77 12.91 -4.84 -1.03
N ASP A 78 12.55 -4.84 0.26
CA ASP A 78 11.19 -5.15 0.70
C ASP A 78 10.28 -3.91 0.71
N GLU A 79 9.11 -4.06 0.09
CA GLU A 79 8.16 -2.97 -0.06
C GLU A 79 7.60 -2.49 1.29
N ASN A 80 7.35 -3.38 2.25
CA ASN A 80 6.80 -3.00 3.53
C ASN A 80 7.82 -2.20 4.36
N VAL A 81 9.10 -2.56 4.26
CA VAL A 81 10.20 -1.79 4.87
C VAL A 81 10.30 -0.40 4.24
N GLN A 82 10.20 -0.30 2.91
CA GLN A 82 10.21 1.00 2.22
C GLN A 82 9.05 1.88 2.67
N TYR A 83 7.83 1.32 2.77
CA TYR A 83 6.67 2.02 3.31
C TYR A 83 6.86 2.40 4.79
N LEU A 84 7.48 1.56 5.62
CA LEU A 84 7.80 1.95 7.01
C LEU A 84 8.76 3.15 7.06
N VAL A 85 9.81 3.15 6.24
CA VAL A 85 10.78 4.26 6.15
C VAL A 85 10.10 5.54 5.70
N PHE A 86 9.22 5.49 4.70
CA PHE A 86 8.45 6.67 4.31
C PHE A 86 7.48 7.12 5.40
N ALA A 87 6.84 6.20 6.11
CA ALA A 87 5.93 6.56 7.20
C ALA A 87 6.67 7.32 8.29
N LEU A 88 7.86 6.85 8.69
CA LEU A 88 8.75 7.55 9.62
C LEU A 88 9.17 8.91 9.07
N TYR A 89 9.62 8.96 7.80
CA TYR A 89 10.06 10.21 7.18
C TYR A 89 8.94 11.27 7.19
N TRP A 90 7.74 10.92 6.73
CA TRP A 90 6.62 11.87 6.66
C TRP A 90 6.06 12.24 8.03
N TRP A 91 6.21 11.38 9.04
CA TRP A 91 5.82 11.70 10.41
C TRP A 91 6.64 12.86 11.00
N PHE A 92 7.94 12.97 10.66
CA PHE A 92 8.83 14.03 11.15
C PHE A 92 8.89 15.27 10.25
N ASN A 93 8.28 15.24 9.07
CA ASN A 93 8.38 16.31 8.07
C ASN A 93 7.06 17.08 7.93
N LYS A 94 7.13 18.25 7.29
CA LYS A 94 5.94 19.06 7.01
C LYS A 94 4.93 18.25 6.19
N PRO A 95 3.62 18.31 6.53
CA PRO A 95 2.61 17.52 5.82
C PRO A 95 2.58 17.78 4.32
N ILE A 96 2.67 16.70 3.54
CA ILE A 96 2.41 16.70 2.10
C ILE A 96 1.22 15.77 1.87
N PHE A 97 0.04 16.31 1.59
CA PHE A 97 -1.20 15.51 1.65
C PHE A 97 -1.19 14.28 0.73
N ILE A 98 -0.59 14.41 -0.46
CA ILE A 98 -0.59 13.35 -1.47
C ILE A 98 0.21 12.12 -1.02
N THR A 99 1.15 12.26 -0.08
CA THR A 99 1.93 11.14 0.46
C THR A 99 1.06 10.18 1.27
N LEU A 100 -0.11 10.61 1.72
CA LEU A 100 -1.02 9.81 2.53
C LEU A 100 -1.96 8.94 1.68
N VAL A 101 -2.13 9.28 0.39
CA VAL A 101 -3.06 8.59 -0.52
C VAL A 101 -2.76 7.09 -0.62
N PRO A 102 -1.51 6.63 -0.87
CA PRO A 102 -1.21 5.20 -0.89
C PRO A 102 -1.57 4.48 0.42
N TYR A 103 -1.23 5.08 1.57
CA TYR A 103 -1.48 4.49 2.89
C TYR A 103 -2.96 4.34 3.20
N VAL A 104 -3.78 5.34 2.86
CA VAL A 104 -5.24 5.28 3.05
C VAL A 104 -5.84 4.20 2.14
N THR A 105 -5.39 4.12 0.88
CA THR A 105 -5.85 3.08 -0.05
C THR A 105 -5.50 1.69 0.48
N PHE A 106 -4.24 1.39 0.84
CA PHE A 106 -3.90 0.07 1.40
C PHE A 106 -4.66 -0.23 2.69
N SER A 107 -4.80 0.77 3.57
CA SER A 107 -5.49 0.58 4.85
C SER A 107 -6.97 0.28 4.68
N LEU A 108 -7.65 0.82 3.66
CA LEU A 108 -9.02 0.43 3.32
C LEU A 108 -9.12 -1.09 3.07
N PHE A 109 -8.22 -1.64 2.24
CA PHE A 109 -8.24 -3.08 1.92
C PHE A 109 -7.92 -3.94 3.15
N HIS A 110 -6.98 -3.51 4.00
CA HIS A 110 -6.67 -4.21 5.24
C HIS A 110 -7.81 -4.16 6.26
N VAL A 111 -8.43 -2.98 6.46
CA VAL A 111 -9.59 -2.81 7.33
C VAL A 111 -10.76 -3.69 6.88
N LEU A 112 -11.08 -3.68 5.58
CA LEU A 112 -12.14 -4.52 5.00
C LEU A 112 -11.83 -6.01 5.18
N THR A 113 -10.62 -6.43 4.83
CA THR A 113 -10.21 -7.83 4.92
C THR A 113 -10.23 -8.31 6.36
N PHE A 114 -9.67 -7.55 7.30
CA PHE A 114 -9.67 -7.85 8.73
C PHE A 114 -11.10 -7.92 9.29
N THR A 115 -11.97 -6.99 8.88
CA THR A 115 -13.39 -7.00 9.26
C THR A 115 -14.06 -8.30 8.83
N ARG A 116 -13.83 -8.72 7.57
CA ARG A 116 -14.38 -9.98 7.04
C ARG A 116 -13.83 -11.22 7.74
N THR A 117 -12.51 -11.30 7.93
CA THR A 117 -11.85 -12.55 8.34
C THR A 117 -11.76 -12.71 9.85
N THR A 118 -11.86 -11.62 10.61
CA THR A 118 -11.64 -11.63 12.06
C THR A 118 -12.83 -11.05 12.82
N VAL A 119 -13.26 -9.82 12.51
CA VAL A 119 -14.32 -9.14 13.28
C VAL A 119 -15.66 -9.87 13.15
N ILE A 120 -16.10 -10.18 11.92
CA ILE A 120 -17.38 -10.86 11.69
C ILE A 120 -17.42 -12.25 12.37
N PRO A 121 -16.44 -13.16 12.19
CA PRO A 121 -16.45 -14.45 12.87
C PRO A 121 -16.36 -14.35 14.41
N MET A 122 -15.65 -13.36 14.94
CA MET A 122 -15.52 -13.16 16.39
C MET A 122 -16.83 -12.73 17.04
N ILE A 123 -17.60 -11.86 16.37
CA ILE A 123 -18.90 -11.36 16.84
C ILE A 123 -20.02 -12.36 16.52
N PHE A 124 -19.96 -13.04 15.36
CA PHE A 124 -20.98 -13.96 14.85
C PHE A 124 -20.40 -15.36 14.51
N PRO A 125 -20.06 -16.20 15.51
CA PRO A 125 -19.41 -17.50 15.29
C PRO A 125 -20.21 -18.50 14.44
N SER A 126 -21.54 -18.38 14.44
CA SER A 126 -22.45 -19.24 13.67
C SER A 126 -22.47 -18.92 12.17
N SER A 127 -21.86 -17.81 11.75
CA SER A 127 -21.82 -17.39 10.33
C SER A 127 -20.64 -18.00 9.55
N SER A 128 -19.67 -18.62 10.25
CA SER A 128 -18.50 -19.28 9.66
C SER A 128 -18.74 -20.72 9.19
N SER A 129 -19.91 -21.31 9.46
CA SER A 129 -20.21 -22.66 8.98
C SER A 129 -20.69 -22.61 7.53
N SER A 130 -19.78 -22.78 6.58
CA SER A 130 -20.14 -23.43 5.31
C SER A 130 -20.43 -24.89 5.59
N GLN A 131 -21.61 -25.19 6.14
CA GLN A 131 -22.08 -26.58 6.17
C GLN A 131 -22.20 -27.06 4.72
N PRO A 132 -21.67 -28.25 4.38
CA PRO A 132 -21.93 -28.87 3.09
C PRO A 132 -23.45 -28.96 2.90
N LYS A 133 -23.94 -28.46 1.76
CA LYS A 133 -25.36 -28.54 1.43
C LYS A 133 -25.73 -30.03 1.37
N PRO A 134 -26.77 -30.50 2.09
CA PRO A 134 -27.32 -31.83 1.83
C PRO A 134 -27.81 -31.86 0.38
N GLU A 135 -27.33 -32.83 -0.40
CA GLU A 135 -27.82 -33.07 -1.76
C GLU A 135 -29.34 -33.31 -1.68
N GLY A 136 -30.13 -32.48 -2.36
CA GLY A 136 -31.59 -32.61 -2.42
C GLY A 136 -32.43 -31.51 -1.77
N ALA A 137 -31.86 -30.53 -1.06
CA ALA A 137 -32.65 -29.43 -0.49
C ALA A 137 -33.03 -28.34 -1.52
N ALA A 138 -34.33 -28.16 -1.74
CA ALA A 138 -34.93 -27.03 -2.46
C ALA A 138 -34.60 -25.68 -1.78
N SER A 139 -34.47 -24.63 -2.59
CA SER A 139 -34.14 -23.22 -2.25
C SER A 139 -33.47 -22.98 -0.90
N ALA A 140 -32.16 -22.68 -0.93
CA ALA A 140 -31.40 -22.31 0.26
C ALA A 140 -32.09 -21.17 1.03
N PRO A 141 -32.24 -21.27 2.36
CA PRO A 141 -32.79 -20.18 3.15
C PRO A 141 -31.95 -18.90 2.96
N PRO A 142 -32.57 -17.70 3.05
CA PRO A 142 -31.87 -16.44 2.88
C PRO A 142 -30.69 -16.35 3.84
N GLN A 143 -29.48 -16.10 3.30
CA GLN A 143 -28.26 -16.05 4.13
C GLN A 143 -28.40 -15.02 5.26
N PRO A 144 -27.85 -15.28 6.46
CA PRO A 144 -27.88 -14.34 7.57
C PRO A 144 -27.11 -13.05 7.21
N ALA A 145 -27.52 -11.91 7.76
CA ALA A 145 -26.91 -10.60 7.50
C ALA A 145 -25.36 -10.57 7.58
N PRO A 146 -24.69 -11.15 8.61
CA PRO A 146 -23.23 -11.17 8.67
C PRO A 146 -22.57 -11.94 7.52
N ALA A 147 -23.19 -13.02 7.03
CA ALA A 147 -22.68 -13.78 5.90
C ALA A 147 -22.79 -12.97 4.58
N ARG A 148 -23.88 -12.21 4.41
CA ARG A 148 -24.03 -11.30 3.27
C ARG A 148 -22.99 -10.19 3.29
N ALA A 149 -22.75 -9.58 4.45
CA ALA A 149 -21.72 -8.55 4.61
C ALA A 149 -20.31 -9.11 4.30
N ALA A 150 -19.96 -10.28 4.83
CA ALA A 150 -18.68 -10.94 4.55
C ALA A 150 -18.50 -11.25 3.05
N LYS A 151 -19.55 -11.72 2.38
CA LYS A 151 -19.55 -11.97 0.93
C LYS A 151 -19.42 -10.67 0.13
N PHE A 152 -20.15 -9.63 0.51
CA PHE A 152 -20.06 -8.32 -0.13
C PHE A 152 -18.64 -7.75 -0.05
N ILE A 153 -18.04 -7.75 1.16
CA ILE A 153 -16.67 -7.29 1.37
C ILE A 153 -15.70 -8.10 0.49
N GLN A 154 -15.84 -9.42 0.44
CA GLN A 154 -14.98 -10.27 -0.40
C GLN A 154 -15.07 -9.90 -1.87
N THR A 155 -16.28 -9.76 -2.40
CA THR A 155 -16.51 -9.43 -3.81
C THR A 155 -15.98 -8.03 -4.13
N TRP A 156 -16.24 -7.06 -3.24
CA TRP A 156 -15.78 -5.68 -3.42
C TRP A 156 -14.25 -5.62 -3.42
N VAL A 157 -13.58 -6.26 -2.45
CA VAL A 157 -12.11 -6.31 -2.38
C VAL A 157 -11.54 -6.91 -3.66
N LYS A 158 -12.08 -8.04 -4.14
CA LYS A 158 -11.62 -8.67 -5.37
C LYS A 158 -11.81 -7.78 -6.60
N ALA A 159 -12.98 -7.15 -6.73
CA ALA A 159 -13.31 -6.32 -7.88
C ALA A 159 -12.48 -5.02 -7.94
N ASN A 160 -12.08 -4.50 -6.79
CA ASN A 160 -11.41 -3.20 -6.68
C ASN A 160 -9.91 -3.29 -6.45
N TYR A 161 -9.33 -4.48 -6.23
CA TYR A 161 -7.90 -4.64 -5.98
C TYR A 161 -7.04 -4.09 -7.12
N ASP A 162 -7.22 -4.60 -8.35
CA ASP A 162 -6.46 -4.16 -9.52
C ASP A 162 -6.63 -2.65 -9.82
N PRO A 163 -7.87 -2.10 -9.86
CA PRO A 163 -8.06 -0.66 -9.97
C PRO A 163 -7.35 0.15 -8.87
N ALA A 164 -7.41 -0.30 -7.62
CA ALA A 164 -6.74 0.36 -6.50
C ALA A 164 -5.22 0.30 -6.64
N MET A 165 -4.65 -0.82 -7.06
CA MET A 165 -3.21 -0.95 -7.30
C MET A 165 -2.73 -0.03 -8.42
N ARG A 166 -3.51 0.11 -9.50
CA ARG A 166 -3.25 1.12 -10.54
C ARG A 166 -3.32 2.53 -9.99
N PHE A 167 -4.36 2.84 -9.22
CA PHE A 167 -4.53 4.15 -8.59
C PHE A 167 -3.34 4.49 -7.68
N VAL A 168 -2.89 3.56 -6.85
CA VAL A 168 -1.71 3.74 -6.00
C VAL A 168 -0.46 3.97 -6.84
N ALA A 169 -0.24 3.21 -7.92
CA ALA A 169 0.90 3.43 -8.80
C ALA A 169 0.94 4.85 -9.38
N TYR A 170 -0.20 5.39 -9.83
CA TYR A 170 -0.28 6.79 -10.27
C TYR A 170 -0.08 7.77 -9.11
N ALA A 171 -0.64 7.50 -7.95
CA ALA A 171 -0.44 8.32 -6.76
C ALA A 171 1.05 8.37 -6.37
N GLU A 172 1.76 7.25 -6.44
CA GLU A 172 3.20 7.20 -6.17
C GLU A 172 3.99 8.06 -7.16
N VAL A 173 3.69 7.98 -8.45
CA VAL A 173 4.31 8.85 -9.48
C VAL A 173 4.00 10.32 -9.21
N ALA A 174 2.77 10.64 -8.81
CA ALA A 174 2.35 12.01 -8.48
C ALA A 174 3.03 12.54 -7.20
N VAL A 175 3.25 11.68 -6.19
CA VAL A 175 4.05 12.02 -5.00
C VAL A 175 5.46 12.40 -5.43
N PHE A 176 6.11 11.60 -6.27
CA PHE A 176 7.46 11.89 -6.78
C PHE A 176 7.52 13.25 -7.47
N ALA A 177 6.60 13.50 -8.40
CA ALA A 177 6.52 14.79 -9.09
C ALA A 177 6.38 15.94 -8.08
N ARG A 178 5.47 15.81 -7.09
CA ARG A 178 5.25 16.85 -6.08
C ARG A 178 6.49 17.11 -5.22
N VAL A 179 7.22 16.07 -4.77
CA VAL A 179 8.42 16.26 -3.94
C VAL A 179 9.62 16.73 -4.76
N LEU A 180 9.68 16.38 -6.05
CA LEU A 180 10.70 16.89 -6.98
C LEU A 180 10.50 18.38 -7.25
N PHE A 181 9.30 18.80 -7.64
CA PHE A 181 8.98 20.22 -7.81
C PHE A 181 9.16 21.01 -6.52
N GLY A 182 8.74 20.45 -5.38
CA GLY A 182 8.94 21.09 -4.10
C GLY A 182 10.42 21.22 -3.72
N ALA A 183 11.28 20.28 -4.12
CA ALA A 183 12.73 20.41 -3.95
C ALA A 183 13.32 21.51 -4.85
N LEU A 184 12.92 21.59 -6.12
CA LEU A 184 13.36 22.64 -7.05
C LEU A 184 12.94 24.04 -6.58
N LEU A 185 11.79 24.15 -5.92
CA LEU A 185 11.27 25.38 -5.34
C LEU A 185 11.72 25.61 -3.88
N LEU A 186 12.63 24.80 -3.35
CA LEU A 186 13.12 24.86 -1.96
C LEU A 186 12.01 24.79 -0.89
N ARG A 187 10.89 24.13 -1.21
CA ARG A 187 9.72 23.89 -0.35
C ARG A 187 9.79 22.57 0.43
N ASN A 188 10.65 21.64 0.03
CA ASN A 188 11.01 20.45 0.80
C ASN A 188 12.48 20.11 0.63
N SER A 189 13.01 19.25 1.52
CA SER A 189 14.38 18.76 1.43
C SER A 189 14.66 18.04 0.11
N LEU A 190 15.88 18.16 -0.40
CA LEU A 190 16.39 17.37 -1.54
C LEU A 190 16.39 15.86 -1.25
N LEU A 191 16.35 15.46 0.03
CA LEU A 191 16.32 14.06 0.43
C LEU A 191 15.02 13.36 -0.01
N ALA A 192 13.88 14.08 0.01
CA ALA A 192 12.58 13.52 -0.34
C ALA A 192 12.54 12.95 -1.77
N PRO A 193 12.88 13.71 -2.83
CA PRO A 193 12.90 13.17 -4.19
C PRO A 193 13.98 12.10 -4.38
N LEU A 194 15.11 12.14 -3.68
CA LEU A 194 16.13 11.09 -3.79
C LEU A 194 15.63 9.74 -3.24
N PHE A 195 15.04 9.73 -2.04
CA PHE A 195 14.42 8.53 -1.47
C PHE A 195 13.28 8.02 -2.35
N TYR A 196 12.44 8.93 -2.85
CA TYR A 196 11.29 8.55 -3.67
C TYR A 196 11.69 8.07 -5.08
N ALA A 197 12.75 8.62 -5.67
CA ALA A 197 13.32 8.11 -6.91
C ALA A 197 13.84 6.68 -6.75
N HIS A 198 14.56 6.40 -5.65
CA HIS A 198 15.04 5.05 -5.36
C HIS A 198 13.88 4.08 -5.15
N PHE A 199 12.88 4.47 -4.36
CA PHE A 199 11.66 3.70 -4.18
C PHE A 199 10.95 3.39 -5.50
N LEU A 200 10.68 4.40 -6.34
CA LEU A 200 10.01 4.18 -7.62
C LEU A 200 10.82 3.32 -8.57
N ARG A 201 12.15 3.42 -8.53
CA ARG A 201 13.03 2.50 -9.28
C ARG A 201 12.82 1.07 -8.84
N LEU A 202 12.91 0.77 -7.53
CA LEU A 202 12.64 -0.58 -7.01
C LEU A 202 11.24 -1.06 -7.38
N ARG A 203 10.25 -0.19 -7.22
CA ARG A 203 8.85 -0.44 -7.55
C ARG A 203 8.65 -0.75 -9.03
N PHE A 204 9.38 -0.07 -9.93
CA PHE A 204 9.34 -0.34 -11.36
C PHE A 204 9.76 -1.76 -11.72
N TYR A 205 10.71 -2.36 -11.00
CA TYR A 205 11.08 -3.77 -11.21
C TYR A 205 10.05 -4.75 -10.63
N MET A 206 9.48 -4.43 -9.47
CA MET A 206 8.62 -5.37 -8.73
C MET A 206 7.12 -5.28 -9.10
N SER A 207 6.66 -4.16 -9.65
CA SER A 207 5.24 -3.87 -9.89
C SER A 207 4.93 -3.61 -11.36
N SER A 208 4.08 -4.44 -11.96
CA SER A 208 3.54 -4.20 -13.30
C SER A 208 2.65 -2.95 -13.37
N PHE A 209 1.94 -2.64 -12.28
CA PHE A 209 1.12 -1.43 -12.18
C PHE A 209 1.97 -0.16 -12.26
N THR A 210 3.11 -0.13 -11.58
CA THR A 210 4.06 0.99 -11.63
C THR A 210 4.65 1.14 -13.03
N ARG A 211 5.05 0.04 -13.67
CA ARG A 211 5.50 0.08 -15.08
C ARG A 211 4.44 0.66 -16.01
N GLY A 212 3.20 0.21 -15.88
CA GLY A 212 2.08 0.72 -16.66
C GLY A 212 1.82 2.21 -16.43
N ALA A 213 1.91 2.67 -15.18
CA ALA A 213 1.76 4.09 -14.85
C ALA A 213 2.88 4.95 -15.49
N PHE A 214 4.14 4.50 -15.42
CA PHE A 214 5.26 5.18 -16.07
C PHE A 214 5.13 5.22 -17.60
N GLN A 215 4.74 4.11 -18.23
CA GLN A 215 4.51 4.04 -19.67
C GLN A 215 3.40 4.99 -20.12
N HIS A 216 2.29 5.00 -19.40
CA HIS A 216 1.16 5.87 -19.72
C HIS A 216 1.51 7.35 -19.53
N VAL A 217 2.07 7.73 -18.37
CA VAL A 217 2.52 9.11 -18.12
C VAL A 217 3.56 9.55 -19.15
N GLY A 218 4.51 8.66 -19.49
CA GLY A 218 5.49 8.88 -20.55
C GLY A 218 4.82 9.22 -21.88
N SER A 219 3.90 8.39 -22.35
CA SER A 219 3.19 8.59 -23.62
C SER A 219 2.41 9.91 -23.69
N ILE A 220 1.79 10.33 -22.58
CA ILE A 220 1.09 11.61 -22.50
C ILE A 220 2.07 12.77 -22.63
N LEU A 221 3.18 12.73 -21.88
CA LEU A 221 4.22 13.77 -21.94
C LEU A 221 4.91 13.83 -23.30
N ASP A 222 5.17 12.68 -23.92
CA ASP A 222 5.67 12.60 -25.29
C ASP A 222 4.71 13.28 -26.27
N GLY A 223 3.41 12.98 -26.19
CA GLY A 223 2.40 13.62 -27.03
C GLY A 223 2.38 15.14 -26.91
N TYR A 224 2.45 15.68 -25.69
CA TYR A 224 2.49 17.13 -25.48
C TYR A 224 3.81 17.77 -25.94
N THR A 225 4.95 17.11 -25.72
CA THR A 225 6.26 17.69 -26.02
C THR A 225 6.64 17.59 -27.49
N GLN A 226 6.02 16.67 -28.24
CA GLN A 226 6.18 16.54 -29.69
C GLN A 226 5.30 17.50 -30.49
N HIS A 227 4.30 18.13 -29.86
CA HIS A 227 3.42 19.09 -30.53
C HIS A 227 4.21 20.31 -31.07
N PRO A 228 3.94 20.79 -32.30
CA PRO A 228 4.68 21.91 -32.89
C PRO A 228 4.67 23.21 -32.07
N SER A 229 3.62 23.44 -31.27
CA SER A 229 3.49 24.60 -30.39
C SER A 229 4.28 24.49 -29.08
N CYS A 230 4.95 23.36 -28.81
CA CYS A 230 5.77 23.18 -27.60
C CYS A 230 7.06 24.01 -27.72
N PRO A 231 7.36 24.92 -26.77
CA PRO A 231 8.59 25.69 -26.80
C PRO A 231 9.84 24.79 -26.82
N PRO A 232 10.85 25.05 -27.67
CA PRO A 232 12.04 24.19 -27.79
C PRO A 232 12.82 24.00 -26.48
N ALA A 233 12.74 24.96 -25.56
CA ALA A 233 13.34 24.84 -24.23
C ALA A 233 12.64 23.77 -23.37
N VAL A 234 11.31 23.69 -23.42
CA VAL A 234 10.50 22.71 -22.67
C VAL A 234 10.80 21.29 -23.17
N ARG A 235 10.82 21.11 -24.50
CA ARG A 235 11.17 19.81 -25.09
C ARG A 235 12.59 19.36 -24.73
N ARG A 236 13.58 20.27 -24.78
CA ARG A 236 14.95 19.97 -24.37
C ARG A 236 15.04 19.57 -22.89
N GLY A 237 14.37 20.30 -22.01
CA GLY A 237 14.30 19.98 -20.58
C GLY A 237 13.65 18.62 -20.31
N TYR A 238 12.56 18.30 -21.02
CA TYR A 238 11.91 17.00 -20.95
C TYR A 238 12.84 15.86 -21.37
N LEU A 239 13.51 15.98 -22.53
CA LEU A 239 14.45 14.96 -23.02
C LEU A 239 15.65 14.77 -22.09
N MET A 240 16.16 15.84 -21.49
CA MET A 240 17.22 15.76 -20.49
C MET A 240 16.76 15.00 -19.23
N LEU A 241 15.54 15.28 -18.76
CA LEU A 241 14.96 14.60 -17.60
C LEU A 241 14.71 13.12 -17.88
N THR A 242 14.17 12.77 -19.05
CA THR A 242 13.91 11.37 -19.42
C THR A 242 15.21 10.60 -19.62
N ASP A 243 16.25 11.21 -20.19
CA ASP A 243 17.59 10.61 -20.27
C ASP A 243 18.17 10.35 -18.87
N LEU A 244 18.07 11.33 -17.96
CA LEU A 244 18.53 11.16 -16.57
C LEU A 244 17.80 10.02 -15.85
N ILE A 245 16.47 9.96 -15.97
CA ILE A 245 15.65 8.89 -15.39
C ILE A 245 16.03 7.54 -16.02
N SER A 246 16.21 7.49 -17.33
CA SER A 246 16.56 6.26 -18.06
C SER A 246 17.93 5.73 -17.65
N ARG A 247 18.93 6.61 -17.50
CA ARG A 247 20.25 6.26 -16.99
C ARG A 247 20.20 5.78 -15.54
N TYR A 248 19.44 6.47 -14.69
CA TYR A 248 19.29 6.06 -13.30
C TYR A 248 18.63 4.68 -13.20
N ALA A 249 17.58 4.44 -13.99
CA ALA A 249 16.89 3.16 -14.07
C ALA A 249 17.79 2.05 -14.63
N SER A 250 18.59 2.31 -15.66
CA SER A 250 19.41 1.30 -16.34
C SER A 250 20.66 0.86 -15.58
N THR A 251 21.06 1.57 -14.52
CA THR A 251 22.14 1.08 -13.66
C THR A 251 21.76 -0.31 -13.12
N VAL A 252 22.63 -1.31 -13.32
CA VAL A 252 22.33 -2.69 -12.93
C VAL A 252 22.15 -2.76 -11.42
N MET A 253 20.97 -3.17 -10.97
CA MET A 253 20.86 -3.66 -9.60
C MET A 253 21.28 -5.11 -9.63
N PRO A 254 22.29 -5.54 -8.85
CA PRO A 254 22.56 -6.95 -8.66
C PRO A 254 21.36 -7.56 -7.94
N VAL A 255 20.33 -7.91 -8.71
CA VAL A 255 19.23 -8.77 -8.25
C VAL A 255 19.85 -10.15 -8.20
N GLN A 256 20.48 -10.47 -7.07
CA GLN A 256 20.91 -11.83 -6.82
C GLN A 256 19.63 -12.67 -6.81
N ASN A 257 19.52 -13.55 -7.79
CA ASN A 257 18.38 -14.40 -8.06
C ASN A 257 18.18 -15.33 -6.84
N GLN A 258 17.53 -14.85 -5.79
CA GLN A 258 17.02 -15.70 -4.72
C GLN A 258 15.81 -16.41 -5.31
N GLY A 259 15.97 -17.72 -5.51
CA GLY A 259 14.99 -18.58 -6.12
C GLY A 259 13.59 -18.42 -5.54
N ALA A 260 12.61 -18.78 -6.37
CA ALA A 260 11.20 -18.90 -6.07
C ALA A 260 10.91 -19.20 -4.58
N GLY A 261 10.66 -18.14 -3.82
CA GLY A 261 10.45 -18.18 -2.38
C GLY A 261 9.83 -16.87 -1.94
N THR A 262 8.49 -16.84 -1.90
CA THR A 262 7.67 -15.77 -1.31
C THR A 262 7.73 -14.40 -1.98
N ALA A 263 7.44 -14.33 -3.28
CA ALA A 263 6.79 -13.14 -3.85
C ALA A 263 5.36 -13.05 -3.29
N GLY A 264 5.20 -12.43 -2.12
CA GLY A 264 3.91 -12.33 -1.44
C GLY A 264 3.82 -11.29 -0.33
N GLY A 265 4.79 -10.39 -0.16
CA GLY A 265 4.88 -9.50 1.00
C GLY A 265 3.74 -8.49 1.19
N ALA A 266 3.31 -7.79 0.15
CA ALA A 266 2.12 -6.93 0.21
C ALA A 266 0.92 -7.48 -0.58
N ALA A 267 1.16 -8.41 -1.52
CA ALA A 267 0.07 -9.10 -2.23
C ALA A 267 -0.59 -10.22 -1.40
N ALA A 268 0.13 -10.90 -0.48
CA ALA A 268 -0.46 -11.99 0.32
C ALA A 268 -1.31 -11.50 1.50
N ALA A 269 -1.25 -10.22 1.85
CA ALA A 269 -2.21 -9.62 2.78
C ALA A 269 -3.53 -9.21 2.07
N ALA A 270 -3.57 -9.25 0.73
CA ALA A 270 -4.73 -8.93 -0.09
C ALA A 270 -5.31 -10.14 -0.87
N ALA A 271 -4.72 -11.33 -0.74
CA ALA A 271 -5.28 -12.56 -1.31
C ALA A 271 -6.33 -13.18 -0.36
N PRO A 272 -7.60 -13.35 -0.78
CA PRO A 272 -8.61 -14.01 0.02
C PRO A 272 -8.47 -15.53 -0.15
N ASN A 273 -7.72 -16.18 0.73
CA ASN A 273 -7.87 -17.58 1.22
C ASN A 273 -6.49 -18.22 1.49
N ALA A 274 -6.20 -18.48 2.77
CA ALA A 274 -5.52 -19.69 3.27
C ALA A 274 -5.26 -19.54 4.78
N ALA A 275 -6.29 -19.72 5.59
CA ALA A 275 -6.13 -20.00 7.02
C ALA A 275 -7.17 -21.07 7.39
N GLY A 276 -6.79 -22.32 7.16
CA GLY A 276 -7.63 -23.49 7.35
C GLY A 276 -6.83 -24.76 7.12
N ALA A 277 -5.78 -24.97 7.92
CA ALA A 277 -5.18 -26.29 8.14
C ALA A 277 -4.21 -26.20 9.32
N GLY A 278 -4.32 -27.12 10.28
CA GLY A 278 -3.33 -27.29 11.34
C GLY A 278 -3.86 -27.44 12.75
N ALA A 279 -4.89 -28.27 12.95
CA ALA A 279 -4.98 -29.03 14.18
C ALA A 279 -3.79 -30.02 14.18
N ALA A 280 -2.86 -29.87 15.12
CA ALA A 280 -1.92 -30.93 15.48
C ALA A 280 -2.14 -31.25 16.95
N ARG A 281 -2.67 -32.46 17.16
CA ARG A 281 -2.71 -33.18 18.43
C ARG A 281 -1.29 -33.40 18.95
N ARG A 282 -1.19 -33.37 20.28
CA ARG A 282 -0.23 -34.08 21.17
C ARG A 282 1.25 -33.92 20.86
#